data_AF-A0A016W8Q0-F1
#
_entry.id   AF-A0A016W8Q0-F1
#
_cell.length_a   1.000
_cell.length_b   1.000
_cell.length_c   1.000
_cell.angle_alpha   90.00
_cell.angle_beta   90.00
_cell.angle_gamma   90.00
#
_symmetry.space_group_name_H-M   'P 1'
#
loop_
_entity.id
_entity.type
_entity.pdbx_description
1 polymer ?
#
loop_
_entity_poly.entity_id
_entity_poly.type
_entity_poly.pdbx_seq_one_letter_code
_entity_poly.pdbx_strand_id
1 'polypeptide(L)'
;MRKPPAISCDVITTSDKKTIFAVRVDSGPMIRKKIEDFEKLYSKFKDNLPVSTAAPPKKKLLQADAKLQEKRRQWIVALSQTLLSNYYS
;
A
#
# COMPACT_ATOMS: atom_id res chain seq x y z
N MET A 1 12.60 21.16 8.52
CA MET A 1 11.65 20.03 8.39
C MET A 1 12.18 19.08 7.34
N ARG A 2 12.36 17.78 7.65
CA ARG A 2 12.75 16.80 6.62
C ARG A 2 11.57 16.59 5.68
N LYS A 3 11.84 16.54 4.37
CA LYS A 3 10.82 16.26 3.36
C LYS A 3 10.28 14.83 3.61
N PRO A 4 8.95 14.61 3.57
CA PRO A 4 8.39 13.27 3.64
C PRO A 4 8.97 12.39 2.51
N PRO A 5 9.28 11.12 2.78
CA PRO A 5 9.82 10.22 1.77
C PRO A 5 8.82 10.06 0.61
N ALA A 6 9.32 10.07 -0.62
CA ALA A 6 8.51 9.82 -1.80
C ALA A 6 8.24 8.33 -1.92
N ILE A 7 6.98 7.94 -2.13
CA ILE A 7 6.60 6.53 -2.25
C ILE A 7 5.98 6.32 -3.62
N SER A 8 6.57 5.42 -4.42
CA SER A 8 5.97 4.94 -5.66
C SER A 8 5.44 3.52 -5.47
N CYS A 9 4.34 3.20 -6.15
CA CYS A 9 3.74 1.88 -6.12
C CYS A 9 3.17 1.59 -7.51
N ASP A 10 3.67 0.53 -8.15
CA ASP A 10 3.20 0.05 -9.45
C ASP A 10 2.38 -1.23 -9.28
N VAL A 11 1.36 -1.40 -10.13
CA VAL A 11 0.56 -2.61 -10.19
C VAL A 11 1.06 -3.48 -11.34
N ILE A 12 1.58 -4.66 -11.00
CA ILE A 12 2.11 -5.62 -11.97
C ILE A 12 1.17 -6.82 -12.00
N THR A 13 0.66 -7.15 -13.19
CA THR A 13 -0.04 -8.41 -13.42
C THR A 13 0.96 -9.41 -14.02
N THR A 14 1.19 -10.51 -13.33
CA THR A 14 2.10 -11.57 -13.77
C THR A 14 1.43 -12.45 -14.83
N SER A 15 2.23 -13.28 -15.52
CA SER A 15 1.74 -14.22 -16.54
C SER A 15 0.70 -15.22 -15.99
N ASP A 16 0.81 -15.58 -14.71
CA ASP A 16 -0.16 -16.41 -13.98
C ASP A 16 -1.35 -15.62 -13.41
N LYS A 17 -1.60 -14.41 -13.95
CA LYS A 17 -2.71 -13.50 -13.57
C LYS A 17 -2.72 -13.10 -12.09
N LYS A 18 -1.58 -13.20 -11.38
CA LYS A 18 -1.47 -12.68 -10.02
C LYS A 18 -1.17 -11.19 -10.06
N THR A 19 -1.78 -10.45 -9.13
CA THR A 19 -1.47 -9.03 -8.94
C THR A 19 -0.37 -8.88 -7.89
N ILE A 20 0.69 -8.17 -8.26
CA ILE A 20 1.82 -7.81 -7.40
C ILE A 20 1.91 -6.28 -7.34
N PHE A 21 2.17 -5.76 -6.15
CA PHE A 21 2.42 -4.34 -5.92
C PHE A 21 3.93 -4.16 -5.75
N ALA A 22 4.53 -3.39 -6.65
CA ALA A 22 5.95 -3.05 -6.61
C ALA A 22 6.12 -1.69 -5.96
N VAL A 23 6.68 -1.65 -4.75
CA VAL A 23 6.79 -0.43 -3.94
C VAL A 23 8.25 -0.01 -3.86
N ARG A 24 8.50 1.29 -3.99
CA ARG A 24 9.81 1.91 -3.76
C ARG A 24 9.62 3.14 -2.87
N VAL A 25 10.55 3.32 -1.95
CA VAL A 25 10.68 4.54 -1.15
C VAL A 25 11.92 5.29 -1.64
N ASP A 26 11.73 6.54 -2.04
CA ASP A 26 12.73 7.40 -2.67
C ASP A 26 13.50 6.69 -3.80
N SER A 27 14.83 6.71 -3.75
CA SER A 27 15.72 6.00 -4.67
C SER A 27 16.13 4.60 -4.17
N GLY A 28 15.45 4.07 -3.16
CA GLY A 28 15.78 2.80 -2.54
C GLY A 28 15.46 1.57 -3.39
N PRO A 29 15.78 0.37 -2.86
CA PRO A 29 15.43 -0.89 -3.50
C PRO A 29 13.92 -1.05 -3.70
N MET A 30 13.52 -1.61 -4.83
CA MET A 30 12.12 -1.92 -5.08
C MET A 30 11.75 -3.27 -4.46
N ILE A 31 10.69 -3.26 -3.65
CA ILE A 31 10.11 -4.50 -3.10
C ILE A 31 8.88 -4.90 -3.92
N ARG A 32 8.60 -6.20 -3.97
CA ARG A 32 7.43 -6.75 -4.66
C ARG A 32 6.65 -7.61 -3.68
N LYS A 33 5.40 -7.25 -3.43
CA LYS A 33 4.56 -7.90 -2.42
C LYS A 33 3.13 -8.08 -2.93
N LYS A 34 2.41 -9.04 -2.36
CA LYS A 34 0.98 -9.20 -2.64
C LYS A 34 0.15 -8.32 -1.71
N ILE A 35 -1.13 -8.15 -1.99
CA ILE A 35 -2.01 -7.33 -1.13
C ILE A 35 -2.09 -7.89 0.30
N GLU A 36 -2.06 -9.22 0.46
CA GLU A 36 -2.17 -9.89 1.75
C GLU A 36 -1.01 -9.54 2.68
N ASP A 37 0.17 -9.22 2.12
CA ASP A 37 1.32 -8.78 2.91
C ASP A 37 1.07 -7.41 3.55
N PHE A 38 0.45 -6.48 2.80
CA PHE A 38 0.10 -5.15 3.30
C PHE A 38 -1.10 -5.19 4.25
N GLU A 39 -2.07 -6.07 4.01
CA GLU A 39 -3.18 -6.30 4.93
C GLU A 39 -2.68 -6.82 6.29
N LYS A 40 -1.74 -7.78 6.29
CA LYS A 40 -1.07 -8.26 7.51
C LYS A 40 -0.32 -7.14 8.23
N LEU A 41 0.40 -6.30 7.47
CA LEU A 41 1.11 -5.15 8.04
C LEU A 41 0.13 -4.19 8.71
N TYR A 42 -0.95 -3.81 8.02
CA TYR A 42 -2.00 -2.97 8.58
C TYR A 42 -2.58 -3.58 9.87
N SER A 43 -2.96 -4.86 9.84
CA SER A 43 -3.53 -5.52 11.02
C SER A 43 -2.60 -5.54 12.22
N LYS A 44 -1.28 -5.64 12.00
CA LYS A 44 -0.27 -5.60 13.07
C LYS A 44 -0.15 -4.21 13.71
N PHE A 45 -0.35 -3.15 12.93
CA PHE A 45 -0.15 -1.78 13.39
C PHE A 45 -1.45 -1.00 13.64
N LYS A 46 -2.62 -1.53 13.27
CA LYS A 46 -3.90 -0.81 13.27
C LYS A 46 -4.19 -0.02 14.56
N ASP A 47 -3.84 -0.59 15.72
CA ASP A 47 -4.13 0.01 17.03
C ASP A 47 -3.13 1.13 17.38
N ASN A 48 -2.03 1.23 16.64
CA ASN A 48 -1.00 2.27 16.74
C ASN A 48 -1.05 3.28 15.58
N LEU A 49 -2.01 3.14 14.66
CA LEU A 49 -2.18 4.07 13.54
C LEU A 49 -3.14 5.21 13.94
N PRO A 50 -3.00 6.39 13.33
CA PRO A 50 -4.01 7.45 13.45
C PRO A 50 -5.40 6.91 13.10
N VAL A 51 -6.42 7.29 13.86
CA VAL A 51 -7.82 6.86 13.67
C VAL A 51 -8.34 7.17 12.26
N SER A 52 -7.79 8.20 11.61
CA SER A 52 -8.11 8.58 10.23
C SER A 52 -7.53 7.64 9.16
N THR A 53 -6.70 6.67 9.54
CA THR A 53 -6.08 5.74 8.59
C THR A 53 -7.13 4.78 8.04
N ALA A 54 -7.32 4.81 6.71
CA ALA A 54 -8.31 3.96 6.05
C ALA A 54 -7.96 2.47 6.15
N ALA A 55 -9.00 1.63 6.27
CA ALA A 55 -8.88 0.18 6.21
C ALA A 55 -8.58 -0.34 4.79
N PRO A 56 -8.05 -1.57 4.64
CA PRO A 56 -7.74 -2.15 3.33
C PRO A 56 -8.94 -2.21 2.37
N PRO A 57 -8.79 -1.80 1.09
CA PRO A 57 -9.85 -1.88 0.09
C PRO A 57 -10.24 -3.34 -0.24
N LYS A 58 -11.51 -3.67 0.02
CA LYS A 58 -12.12 -4.95 -0.33
C LYS A 58 -12.89 -4.89 -1.63
N LYS A 59 -13.00 -6.03 -2.33
CA LYS A 59 -13.79 -6.16 -3.55
C LYS A 59 -15.27 -5.94 -3.24
N LYS A 60 -15.91 -5.05 -4.00
CA LYS A 60 -17.38 -4.86 -3.97
C LYS A 60 -18.04 -5.67 -5.08
N LEU A 61 -19.34 -5.97 -4.91
CA LEU A 61 -20.14 -6.64 -5.93
C LEU A 61 -20.10 -5.83 -7.24
N LEU A 62 -19.91 -6.51 -8.38
CA LEU A 62 -19.79 -5.92 -9.73
C LEU A 62 -18.61 -4.96 -9.96
N GLN A 63 -17.65 -4.84 -9.02
CA GLN A 63 -16.49 -3.98 -9.22
C GLN A 63 -15.48 -4.63 -10.17
N ALA A 64 -15.08 -3.88 -11.21
CA ALA A 64 -13.98 -4.27 -12.10
C ALA A 64 -12.65 -4.40 -11.32
N ASP A 65 -11.90 -5.47 -11.57
CA ASP A 65 -10.68 -5.78 -10.84
C ASP A 65 -9.62 -4.68 -10.98
N ALA A 66 -9.46 -4.09 -12.17
CA ALA A 66 -8.54 -2.96 -12.37
C ALA A 66 -8.83 -1.78 -11.43
N LYS A 67 -10.12 -1.46 -11.23
CA LYS A 67 -10.55 -0.40 -10.30
C LYS A 67 -10.26 -0.76 -8.84
N LEU A 68 -10.32 -2.04 -8.49
CA LEU A 68 -9.94 -2.51 -7.16
C LEU A 68 -8.43 -2.43 -6.95
N GLN A 69 -7.62 -2.87 -7.92
CA GLN A 69 -6.15 -2.80 -7.81
C GLN A 69 -5.65 -1.35 -7.74
N GLU A 70 -6.27 -0.45 -8.49
CA GLU A 70 -5.99 0.99 -8.43
C GLU A 70 -6.23 1.55 -7.02
N LYS A 71 -7.37 1.22 -6.39
CA LYS A 71 -7.64 1.61 -5.00
C LYS A 71 -6.64 1.01 -4.01
N ARG A 72 -6.26 -0.25 -4.20
CA ARG A 72 -5.27 -0.92 -3.35
C ARG A 72 -3.89 -0.27 -3.46
N ARG A 73 -3.47 0.09 -4.67
CA ARG A 73 -2.21 0.81 -4.91
C ARG A 73 -2.21 2.17 -4.20
N GLN A 74 -3.28 2.97 -4.33
CA GLN A 74 -3.41 4.25 -3.60
C GLN A 74 -3.37 4.04 -2.09
N TRP A 75 -4.07 3.02 -1.59
CA TRP A 75 -4.09 2.70 -0.17
C TRP A 75 -2.72 2.25 0.35
N ILE A 76 -1.96 1.44 -0.40
CA ILE A 76 -0.59 1.03 -0.04
C ILE A 76 0.33 2.25 0.09
N VAL A 77 0.23 3.20 -0.85
CA VAL A 77 1.00 4.46 -0.79
C VAL A 77 0.65 5.24 0.46
N ALA A 78 -0.64 5.46 0.73
CA ALA A 78 -1.09 6.19 1.91
C ALA A 78 -0.68 5.53 3.23
N LEU A 79 -0.86 4.20 3.35
CA LEU A 79 -0.43 3.44 4.53
C LEU A 79 1.08 3.58 4.77
N SER A 80 1.88 3.45 3.70
CA SER A 80 3.33 3.55 3.79
C SER A 80 3.78 4.97 4.18
N GLN A 81 3.09 6.00 3.68
CA GLN A 81 3.33 7.40 4.09
C GLN A 81 3.03 7.60 5.57
N THR A 82 1.89 7.11 6.07
CA THR A 82 1.54 7.20 7.49
C THR A 82 2.59 6.51 8.37
N LEU A 83 3.01 5.29 8.02
CA LEU A 83 3.98 4.53 8.80
C LEU A 83 5.35 5.24 8.86
N LEU A 84 5.83 5.77 7.74
CA LEU A 84 7.13 6.44 7.68
C LEU A 84 7.08 7.82 8.34
N SER A 85 5.97 8.54 8.26
CA SER A 85 5.85 9.87 8.88
C SER A 85 5.87 9.78 10.41
N ASN A 86 5.30 8.72 10.99
CA ASN A 86 5.33 8.48 12.43
C ASN A 86 6.70 7.99 12.96
N TYR A 87 7.61 7.54 12.08
CA TYR A 87 8.96 7.11 12.48
C TYR A 87 9.97 8.25 12.56
N TYR A 88 9.78 9.31 11.77
CA TYR A 88 10.68 10.47 11.71
C TYR A 88 10.19 11.68 12.52
N SER A 89 9.12 11.52 13.28
CA SER A 89 8.57 12.54 14.19
C SER A 89 9.19 12.42 15.58
#